data_AF-A0A0G0TEK7-F1
#
_entry.id   AF-A0A0G0TEK7-F1
#
_cell.length_a   1.000
_cell.length_b   1.000
_cell.length_c   1.000
_cell.angle_alpha   90.00
_cell.angle_beta   90.00
_cell.angle_gamma   90.00
#
_symmetry.space_group_name_H-M   'P 1'
#
loop_
_entity.id
_entity.type
_entity.pdbx_description
1 polymer ?
#
loop_
_entity_poly.entity_id
_entity_poly.type
_entity_poly.pdbx_seq_one_letter_code
_entity_poly.pdbx_strand_id
1 'polypeptide(L)'
;MATNEIEIKDEDLKDVEDFTPEELETEDFDWKAKALERTGIAKRRTTQLKKAKDALTARDITIKDLEGKIPPEPKLQDKNKPDEFGLLQKTYLRSAGITAEDEVELARDIQKKTGLDWDKLVDDDYFKSKLEVLRTAKANEEATLGVKGGGGTTQAKNTPEYWIAKGVPPTAEQVPDRKLRAKIARAMMAQSKDGSKFYNE
;
A
#
# COMPACT_ATOMS: atom_id res chain seq x y z
N MET A 1 -22.62 -23.48 37.54
CA MET A 1 -21.31 -22.79 37.44
C MET A 1 -20.31 -23.85 37.03
N ALA A 2 -19.80 -23.80 35.81
CA ALA A 2 -18.79 -24.74 35.32
C ALA A 2 -17.44 -24.03 35.37
N THR A 3 -16.52 -24.56 36.18
CA THR A 3 -15.12 -24.13 36.22
C THR A 3 -14.36 -24.91 35.15
N ASN A 4 -13.97 -24.22 34.08
CA ASN A 4 -13.04 -24.79 33.09
C ASN A 4 -11.62 -24.70 33.67
N GLU A 5 -11.15 -25.78 34.29
CA GLU A 5 -9.74 -26.00 34.57
C GLU A 5 -9.01 -26.22 33.23
N ILE A 6 -8.10 -25.32 32.90
CA ILE A 6 -7.15 -25.50 31.81
C ILE A 6 -5.95 -26.23 32.43
N GLU A 7 -5.89 -27.55 32.22
CA GLU A 7 -4.69 -28.34 32.50
C GLU A 7 -3.58 -27.91 31.52
N ILE A 8 -2.66 -27.06 31.98
CA ILE A 8 -1.41 -26.79 31.27
C ILE A 8 -0.49 -27.98 31.55
N LYS A 9 -0.20 -28.78 30.52
CA LYS A 9 0.76 -29.88 30.61
C LYS A 9 2.18 -29.30 30.61
N ASP A 10 3.04 -29.80 31.50
CA ASP A 10 4.44 -29.39 31.70
C ASP A 10 5.38 -29.65 30.49
N GLU A 11 4.86 -29.93 29.29
CA GLU A 11 5.66 -30.23 28.10
C GLU A 11 5.88 -29.02 27.17
N ASP A 12 5.17 -27.91 27.34
CA ASP A 12 5.28 -26.72 26.45
C ASP A 12 6.36 -25.69 26.88
N LEU A 13 7.25 -26.05 27.82
CA LEU A 13 8.29 -25.17 28.36
C LEU A 13 9.71 -25.49 27.88
N LYS A 14 9.85 -26.25 26.80
CA LYS A 14 11.14 -26.50 26.13
C LYS A 14 11.09 -25.90 24.74
N ASP A 15 11.47 -24.63 24.66
CA ASP A 15 12.17 -23.98 23.54
C ASP A 15 12.28 -22.49 23.87
N VAL A 16 13.00 -22.17 24.94
CA VAL A 16 13.62 -20.85 25.09
C VAL A 16 15.07 -21.06 24.73
N GLU A 17 15.36 -20.79 23.45
CA GLU A 17 16.70 -20.73 22.90
C GLU A 17 17.63 -19.94 23.83
N ASP A 18 18.81 -20.51 24.03
CA ASP A 18 19.89 -20.04 24.89
C ASP A 18 20.17 -18.54 24.72
N PHE A 19 19.71 -17.73 25.67
CA PHE A 19 20.20 -16.37 25.84
C PHE A 19 21.56 -16.44 26.56
N THR A 20 22.63 -16.59 25.78
CA THR A 20 24.02 -16.52 26.27
C THR A 20 24.25 -15.14 26.92
N PRO A 21 24.57 -15.05 28.24
CA PRO A 21 24.76 -13.77 28.93
C PRO A 21 25.99 -12.95 28.48
N GLU A 22 26.76 -13.45 27.52
CA GLU A 22 28.11 -12.96 27.19
C GLU A 22 28.12 -11.77 26.20
N GLU A 23 26.98 -11.42 25.58
CA GLU A 23 26.88 -10.30 24.62
C GLU A 23 26.35 -8.98 25.23
N LEU A 24 26.05 -8.92 26.53
CA LEU A 24 25.52 -7.71 27.18
C LEU A 24 26.57 -6.84 27.88
N GLU A 25 27.85 -7.20 27.83
CA GLU A 25 28.91 -6.51 28.57
C GLU A 25 29.68 -5.44 27.77
N THR A 26 29.31 -5.13 26.52
CA THR A 26 30.03 -4.12 25.72
C THR A 26 29.43 -2.71 25.72
N GLU A 27 28.37 -2.45 26.48
CA GLU A 27 27.94 -1.08 26.75
C GLU A 27 28.26 -0.72 28.20
N ASP A 28 29.39 -0.03 28.40
CA ASP A 28 29.75 0.72 29.61
C ASP A 28 28.72 1.85 29.85
N PHE A 29 27.49 1.46 30.14
CA PHE A 29 26.39 2.35 30.41
C PHE A 29 26.51 2.82 31.86
N ASP A 30 27.21 3.94 32.04
CA ASP A 30 27.34 4.59 33.34
C ASP A 30 25.97 5.19 33.78
N TRP A 31 25.14 4.31 34.36
CA TRP A 31 23.82 4.66 34.89
C TRP A 31 23.91 5.75 35.97
N LYS A 32 25.06 5.87 36.64
CA LYS A 32 25.32 6.88 37.66
C LYS A 32 25.51 8.26 37.03
N ALA A 33 26.21 8.35 35.90
CA ALA A 33 26.32 9.58 35.12
C ALA A 33 24.94 10.05 34.59
N LYS A 34 24.14 9.13 34.05
CA LYS A 34 22.80 9.44 33.52
C LYS A 34 21.80 9.84 34.61
N ALA A 35 21.89 9.21 35.79
CA ALA A 35 21.11 9.61 36.96
C ALA A 35 21.49 11.03 37.43
N LEU A 36 22.79 11.34 37.49
CA LEU A 36 23.27 12.67 37.89
C LEU A 36 22.79 13.76 36.91
N GLU A 37 22.86 13.51 35.60
CA GLU A 37 22.35 14.42 34.57
C GLU A 37 20.84 14.70 34.74
N ARG A 38 20.04 13.66 34.95
CA ARG A 38 18.59 13.80 35.17
C ARG A 38 18.27 14.61 36.43
N THR A 39 19.02 14.42 37.52
CA THR A 39 18.85 15.24 38.73
C THR A 39 19.21 16.71 38.49
N GLY A 40 20.24 16.97 37.68
CA GLY A 40 20.62 18.32 37.27
C GLY A 40 19.52 19.01 36.45
N ILE A 41 18.95 18.30 35.47
CA ILE A 41 17.84 18.78 34.65
C ILE A 41 16.60 19.05 35.52
N ALA A 42 16.26 18.16 36.45
CA ALA A 42 15.14 18.35 37.36
C ALA A 42 15.30 19.61 38.23
N LYS A 43 16.50 19.88 38.76
CA LYS A 43 16.79 21.10 39.53
C LYS A 43 16.67 22.37 38.68
N ARG A 44 17.11 22.34 37.42
CA ARG A 44 16.95 23.47 36.48
C ARG A 44 15.49 23.72 36.12
N ARG A 45 14.69 22.67 35.88
CA ARG A 45 13.26 22.81 35.59
C ARG A 45 12.46 23.32 36.78
N THR A 46 12.77 22.87 38.00
CA THR A 46 12.07 23.36 39.20
C THR A 46 12.38 24.83 39.47
N THR A 47 13.62 25.27 39.25
CA THR A 47 13.99 26.69 39.38
C THR A 47 13.38 27.56 38.29
N GLN A 48 13.29 27.08 37.04
CA GLN A 48 12.57 27.78 35.98
C GLN A 48 11.07 27.90 36.26
N LEU A 49 10.44 26.84 36.77
CA LEU A 49 9.02 26.86 37.16
C LEU A 49 8.75 27.85 38.30
N LYS A 50 9.62 27.90 39.32
CA LYS A 50 9.51 28.89 40.39
C LYS A 50 9.63 30.30 39.84
N LYS A 51 10.65 30.58 39.02
CA LYS A 51 10.81 31.90 38.36
C LYS A 51 9.61 32.28 37.48
N ALA A 52 9.02 31.33 36.76
CA ALA A 52 7.84 31.56 35.93
C ALA A 52 6.60 31.88 36.79
N LYS A 53 6.41 31.16 37.91
CA LYS A 53 5.35 31.45 38.87
C LYS A 53 5.53 32.81 39.53
N ASP A 54 6.74 33.13 39.97
CA ASP A 54 7.07 34.42 40.58
C ASP A 54 6.88 35.57 39.58
N ALA A 55 7.19 35.35 38.30
CA ALA A 55 6.94 36.32 37.23
C ALA A 55 5.44 36.48 36.88
N LEU A 56 4.65 35.42 37.05
CA LEU A 56 3.18 35.46 36.90
C LEU A 56 2.53 36.20 38.07
N THR A 57 3.01 35.98 39.30
CA THR A 57 2.51 36.69 40.49
C THR A 57 2.98 38.14 40.53
N ALA A 58 4.22 38.45 40.10
CA ALA A 58 4.72 39.82 40.02
C ALA A 58 4.06 40.65 38.91
N ARG A 59 3.43 40.00 37.93
CA ARG A 59 2.65 40.66 36.88
C ARG A 59 1.20 40.92 37.27
N ASP A 60 0.77 40.55 38.47
CA ASP A 60 -0.58 40.75 38.99
C ASP A 60 -1.68 40.43 37.95
N ILE A 61 -1.45 39.38 37.14
CA ILE A 61 -2.47 38.87 36.24
C ILE A 61 -3.42 38.09 37.12
N THR A 62 -4.40 38.79 37.68
CA THR A 62 -5.50 38.15 38.37
C THR A 62 -6.33 37.38 37.35
N ILE A 63 -6.94 36.26 37.75
CA ILE A 63 -7.83 35.46 36.87
C ILE A 63 -8.94 36.36 36.26
N LYS A 64 -9.30 37.45 36.95
CA LYS A 64 -10.25 38.48 36.48
C LYS A 64 -9.79 39.26 35.24
N ASP A 65 -8.49 39.45 35.04
CA ASP A 65 -7.96 40.15 33.85
C ASP A 65 -7.90 39.25 32.61
N LEU A 66 -8.00 37.92 32.80
CA LEU A 66 -8.17 36.93 31.73
C LEU A 66 -9.66 36.70 31.39
N GLU A 67 -10.57 36.90 32.34
CA GLU A 67 -12.02 36.77 32.14
C GLU A 67 -12.61 37.88 31.25
N GLY A 68 -11.97 39.06 31.17
CA GLY A 68 -12.37 40.17 30.28
C GLY A 68 -11.97 40.01 28.81
N LYS A 69 -11.21 38.96 28.47
CA LYS A 69 -10.79 38.61 27.09
C LYS A 69 -11.28 37.22 26.69
N ILE A 70 -12.40 36.77 27.25
CA ILE A 70 -13.13 35.63 26.71
C ILE A 70 -14.03 36.20 25.59
N PRO A 71 -13.69 36.04 24.30
CA PRO A 71 -14.67 36.28 23.25
C PRO A 71 -15.90 35.41 23.56
N PRO A 72 -17.13 35.91 23.28
CA PRO A 72 -18.36 35.20 23.62
C PRO A 72 -18.25 33.75 23.16
N GLU A 73 -18.68 32.81 24.03
CA GLU A 73 -18.67 31.37 23.76
C GLU A 73 -18.84 31.12 22.26
N PRO A 74 -17.84 30.53 21.58
CA PRO A 74 -18.05 30.19 20.20
C PRO A 74 -19.20 29.19 20.23
N LYS A 75 -20.39 29.63 19.77
CA LYS A 75 -21.34 28.75 19.12
C LYS A 75 -20.47 27.80 18.31
N LEU A 76 -20.57 26.49 18.59
CA LEU A 76 -19.94 25.43 17.82
C LEU A 76 -20.32 25.64 16.35
N GLN A 77 -19.56 26.49 15.68
CA GLN A 77 -19.52 26.62 14.25
C GLN A 77 -18.31 25.79 13.90
N ASP A 78 -18.58 24.64 13.30
CA ASP A 78 -17.64 23.72 12.65
C ASP A 78 -16.77 24.47 11.63
N LYS A 79 -15.85 25.30 12.13
CA LYS A 79 -14.95 26.13 11.35
C LYS A 79 -13.54 25.88 11.85
N ASN A 80 -13.13 24.64 11.64
CA ASN A 80 -11.80 24.22 11.25
C ASN A 80 -11.89 22.70 11.18
N LYS A 81 -12.31 22.15 10.04
CA LYS A 81 -11.89 20.79 9.69
C LYS A 81 -10.42 20.94 9.29
N PRO A 82 -9.42 20.70 10.16
CA PRO A 82 -8.10 20.42 9.64
C PRO A 82 -8.28 19.25 8.69
N ASP A 83 -7.63 19.28 7.52
CA ASP A 83 -7.64 18.23 6.51
C ASP A 83 -7.85 16.86 7.18
N GLU A 84 -9.06 16.31 7.09
CA GLU A 84 -9.62 15.25 7.95
C GLU A 84 -8.88 13.90 7.78
N PHE A 85 -7.83 13.94 6.94
CA PHE A 85 -6.97 12.86 6.57
C PHE A 85 -5.62 12.95 7.29
N GLY A 86 -5.67 12.72 8.61
CA GLY A 86 -4.50 12.67 9.48
C GLY A 86 -3.76 11.33 9.43
N LEU A 87 -2.66 11.27 10.20
CA LEU A 87 -1.85 10.06 10.35
C LEU A 87 -2.68 8.88 10.88
N LEU A 88 -3.62 9.14 11.79
CA LEU A 88 -4.46 8.12 12.41
C LEU A 88 -5.37 7.43 11.38
N GLN A 89 -5.99 8.21 10.49
CA GLN A 89 -6.85 7.71 9.42
C GLN A 89 -6.03 6.89 8.42
N LYS A 90 -4.84 7.38 8.05
CA LYS A 90 -3.90 6.64 7.19
C LYS A 90 -3.48 5.30 7.81
N THR A 91 -3.16 5.29 9.10
CA THR A 91 -2.78 4.05 9.80
C THR A 91 -3.96 3.09 9.92
N TYR A 92 -5.18 3.61 10.12
CA TYR A 92 -6.38 2.80 10.19
C TYR A 92 -6.68 2.10 8.86
N LEU A 93 -6.68 2.86 7.76
CA LEU A 93 -6.84 2.29 6.42
C LEU A 93 -5.75 1.25 6.11
N ARG A 94 -4.49 1.54 6.49
CA ARG A 94 -3.40 0.58 6.34
C ARG A 94 -3.64 -0.71 7.14
N SER A 95 -4.14 -0.62 8.38
CA SER A 95 -4.50 -1.80 9.17
C SER A 95 -5.68 -2.59 8.58
N ALA A 96 -6.59 -1.91 7.89
CA ALA A 96 -7.67 -2.53 7.13
C ALA A 96 -7.20 -3.15 5.79
N GLY A 97 -5.89 -3.13 5.50
CA GLY A 97 -5.34 -3.66 4.26
C GLY A 97 -5.50 -2.74 3.05
N ILE A 98 -5.79 -1.45 3.27
CA ILE A 98 -5.90 -0.41 2.24
C ILE A 98 -4.59 0.38 2.24
N THR A 99 -3.66 0.00 1.37
CA THR A 99 -2.29 0.52 1.38
C THR A 99 -1.96 1.37 0.16
N ALA A 100 -2.61 1.10 -0.97
CA ALA A 100 -2.36 1.81 -2.22
C ALA A 100 -3.00 3.21 -2.21
N GLU A 101 -2.30 4.20 -2.78
CA GLU A 101 -2.73 5.60 -2.81
C GLU A 101 -4.13 5.77 -3.42
N ASP A 102 -4.39 5.14 -4.58
CA ASP A 102 -5.70 5.23 -5.24
C ASP A 102 -6.86 4.62 -4.41
N GLU A 103 -6.56 3.60 -3.60
CA GLU A 103 -7.56 3.00 -2.70
C GLU A 103 -7.87 3.93 -1.52
N VAL A 104 -6.84 4.62 -1.02
CA VAL A 104 -6.95 5.64 0.02
C VAL A 104 -7.73 6.86 -0.49
N GLU A 105 -7.48 7.29 -1.73
CA GLU A 105 -8.24 8.37 -2.37
C GLU A 105 -9.71 7.99 -2.56
N LEU A 106 -9.99 6.75 -2.99
CA LEU A 106 -11.35 6.23 -3.07
C LEU A 106 -12.07 6.28 -1.71
N ALA A 107 -11.39 5.87 -0.65
CA ALA A 107 -11.94 5.93 0.70
C ALA A 107 -12.22 7.38 1.13
N ARG A 108 -11.29 8.31 0.86
CA ARG A 108 -11.49 9.74 1.12
C ARG A 108 -12.68 10.32 0.36
N ASP A 109 -12.85 9.93 -0.90
CA ASP A 109 -13.94 10.42 -1.74
C ASP A 109 -15.30 9.88 -1.31
N ILE A 110 -15.37 8.62 -0.90
CA ILE A 110 -16.62 8.02 -0.41
C ILE A 110 -16.95 8.56 0.98
N GLN A 111 -15.96 8.74 1.85
CA GLN A 111 -16.14 9.41 3.15
C GLN A 111 -16.72 10.81 2.98
N LYS A 112 -16.18 11.62 2.05
CA LYS A 112 -16.69 12.97 1.76
C LYS A 112 -18.13 12.96 1.21
N LYS A 113 -18.50 11.95 0.43
CA LYS A 113 -19.83 11.83 -0.18
C LYS A 113 -20.89 11.33 0.79
N THR A 114 -20.53 10.38 1.64
CA THR A 114 -21.46 9.70 2.55
C THR A 114 -21.50 10.34 3.93
N GLY A 115 -20.42 11.01 4.35
CA GLY A 115 -20.25 11.50 5.71
C GLY A 115 -20.14 10.39 6.76
N LEU A 116 -19.92 9.14 6.33
CA LEU A 116 -19.71 8.02 7.25
C LEU A 116 -18.37 8.15 7.97
N ASP A 117 -18.33 7.66 9.21
CA ASP A 117 -17.06 7.54 9.95
C ASP A 117 -16.16 6.48 9.31
N TRP A 118 -14.84 6.63 9.47
CA TRP A 118 -13.85 5.76 8.84
C TRP A 118 -14.02 4.28 9.21
N ASP A 119 -14.43 4.01 10.45
CA ASP A 119 -14.71 2.66 10.94
C ASP A 119 -15.86 2.01 10.14
N LYS A 120 -16.98 2.73 10.01
CA LYS A 120 -18.16 2.27 9.27
C LYS A 120 -17.96 2.23 7.76
N LEU A 121 -17.11 3.12 7.23
CA LEU A 121 -16.80 3.18 5.81
C LEU A 121 -16.09 1.91 5.33
N VAL A 122 -15.14 1.40 6.12
CA VAL A 122 -14.40 0.18 5.76
C VAL A 122 -15.34 -1.03 5.72
N ASP A 123 -16.37 -1.03 6.58
CA ASP A 123 -17.35 -2.11 6.62
C ASP A 123 -18.49 -1.99 5.59
N ASP A 124 -18.66 -0.83 4.98
CA ASP A 124 -19.72 -0.54 4.02
C ASP A 124 -19.62 -1.38 2.73
N ASP A 125 -20.73 -2.00 2.33
CA ASP A 125 -20.79 -2.86 1.14
C ASP A 125 -20.51 -2.08 -0.16
N TYR A 126 -20.94 -0.83 -0.23
CA TYR A 126 -20.70 0.02 -1.39
C TYR A 126 -19.22 0.37 -1.51
N PHE A 127 -18.54 0.70 -0.41
CA PHE A 127 -17.10 0.87 -0.39
C PHE A 127 -16.34 -0.40 -0.80
N LYS A 128 -16.67 -1.56 -0.21
CA LYS A 128 -16.06 -2.86 -0.53
C LYS A 128 -16.19 -3.23 -2.02
N SER A 129 -17.39 -3.06 -2.59
CA SER A 129 -17.62 -3.36 -4.00
C SER A 129 -16.77 -2.50 -4.93
N LYS A 130 -16.61 -1.20 -4.63
CA LYS A 130 -15.76 -0.31 -5.43
C LYS A 130 -14.28 -0.60 -5.26
N LEU A 131 -13.86 -0.95 -4.05
CA LEU A 131 -12.48 -1.35 -3.77
C LEU A 131 -12.11 -2.61 -4.57
N GLU A 132 -13.01 -3.58 -4.66
CA GLU A 132 -12.80 -4.80 -5.45
C GLU A 132 -12.68 -4.49 -6.96
N VAL A 133 -13.54 -3.63 -7.49
CA VAL A 133 -13.44 -3.18 -8.90
C VAL A 133 -12.10 -2.49 -9.17
N LEU A 134 -11.62 -1.66 -8.24
CA LEU A 134 -10.34 -0.98 -8.37
C LEU A 134 -9.17 -1.97 -8.34
N ARG A 135 -9.19 -2.93 -7.40
CA ARG A 135 -8.17 -3.98 -7.27
C ARG A 135 -8.12 -4.89 -8.49
N THR A 136 -9.27 -5.29 -9.00
CA THR A 136 -9.35 -6.11 -10.21
C THR A 136 -8.87 -5.35 -11.44
N ALA A 137 -9.21 -4.06 -11.58
CA ALA A 137 -8.67 -3.21 -12.63
C ALA A 137 -7.14 -3.13 -12.57
N LYS A 138 -6.56 -2.88 -11.39
CA LYS A 138 -5.11 -2.86 -11.20
C LYS A 138 -4.44 -4.20 -11.48
N ALA A 139 -5.02 -5.30 -11.01
CA ALA A 139 -4.50 -6.64 -11.28
C ALA A 139 -4.52 -6.95 -12.78
N ASN A 140 -5.57 -6.52 -13.50
CA ASN A 140 -5.65 -6.65 -14.96
C ASN A 140 -4.61 -5.77 -15.67
N GLU A 141 -4.43 -4.52 -15.23
CA GLU A 141 -3.40 -3.64 -15.76
C GLU A 141 -2.01 -4.27 -15.57
N GLU A 142 -1.67 -4.70 -14.36
CA GLU A 142 -0.40 -5.37 -14.06
C GLU A 142 -0.20 -6.64 -14.89
N ALA A 143 -1.24 -7.47 -15.01
CA ALA A 143 -1.20 -8.66 -15.86
C ALA A 143 -0.99 -8.31 -17.35
N THR A 144 -1.50 -7.17 -17.82
CA THR A 144 -1.35 -6.75 -19.22
C THR A 144 -0.06 -5.98 -19.51
N LEU A 145 0.55 -5.33 -18.52
CA LEU A 145 1.81 -4.58 -18.68
C LEU A 145 2.98 -5.48 -19.14
N GLY A 146 3.00 -6.75 -18.73
CA GLY A 146 3.97 -7.75 -19.16
C GLY A 146 3.55 -8.56 -20.40
N VAL A 147 2.26 -8.53 -20.75
CA VAL A 147 1.76 -9.16 -21.98
C VAL A 147 2.07 -8.19 -23.11
N LYS A 148 3.27 -8.32 -23.67
CA LYS A 148 3.63 -7.79 -24.99
C LYS A 148 2.67 -8.40 -25.99
N GLY A 149 1.49 -7.79 -26.11
CA GLY A 149 0.26 -8.29 -26.72
C GLY A 149 0.60 -9.47 -27.58
N GLY A 150 0.59 -10.67 -26.96
CA GLY A 150 1.21 -11.86 -27.54
C GLY A 150 0.49 -12.05 -28.83
N GLY A 151 1.11 -11.55 -29.91
CA GLY A 151 0.39 -11.04 -31.05
C GLY A 151 -0.49 -12.17 -31.46
N GLY A 152 -1.77 -12.05 -31.11
CA GLY A 152 -2.77 -13.05 -31.39
C GLY A 152 -2.85 -12.91 -32.88
N THR A 153 -1.95 -13.64 -33.55
CA THR A 153 -1.73 -13.49 -34.94
C THR A 153 -2.85 -14.34 -35.49
N THR A 154 -4.03 -13.74 -35.44
CA THR A 154 -4.88 -13.60 -36.61
C THR A 154 -3.98 -13.00 -37.69
N GLN A 155 -2.97 -13.79 -38.10
CA GLN A 155 -2.25 -13.66 -39.33
C GLN A 155 -3.41 -13.61 -40.30
N ALA A 156 -3.75 -12.40 -40.75
CA ALA A 156 -4.88 -12.24 -41.64
C ALA A 156 -4.66 -13.28 -42.75
N LYS A 157 -5.70 -13.94 -43.24
CA LYS A 157 -5.56 -14.94 -44.33
C LYS A 157 -4.83 -14.39 -45.57
N ASN A 158 -4.52 -13.10 -45.58
CA ASN A 158 -3.74 -12.35 -46.55
C ASN A 158 -2.23 -12.28 -46.25
N THR A 159 -1.70 -12.81 -45.15
CA THR A 159 -0.27 -12.81 -44.82
C THR A 159 0.40 -14.14 -45.19
N PRO A 160 1.61 -14.13 -45.79
CA PRO A 160 2.36 -15.35 -46.08
C PRO A 160 2.62 -16.24 -44.85
N GLU A 161 2.87 -15.62 -43.70
CA GLU A 161 3.23 -16.29 -42.46
C GLU A 161 2.08 -17.17 -41.93
N TYR A 162 0.81 -16.80 -42.18
CA TYR A 162 -0.36 -17.65 -41.89
C TYR A 162 -0.27 -19.00 -42.63
N TRP A 163 -0.01 -18.96 -43.93
CA TRP A 163 -0.06 -20.12 -44.81
C TRP A 163 1.19 -20.97 -44.72
N ILE A 164 2.33 -20.33 -44.45
CA ILE A 164 3.56 -20.97 -44.04
C ILE A 164 3.32 -21.84 -42.79
N ALA A 165 2.72 -21.26 -41.74
CA ALA A 165 2.43 -22.00 -40.51
C ALA A 165 1.41 -23.13 -40.73
N LYS A 166 0.46 -22.92 -41.66
CA LYS A 166 -0.55 -23.92 -42.03
C LYS A 166 0.00 -25.04 -42.93
N GLY A 167 1.12 -24.82 -43.63
CA GLY A 167 1.75 -25.80 -44.52
C GLY A 167 0.99 -26.10 -45.81
N VAL A 168 -0.11 -25.39 -46.10
CA VAL A 168 -0.97 -25.61 -47.28
C VAL A 168 -1.10 -24.28 -48.04
N PRO A 169 -0.96 -24.25 -49.38
CA PRO A 169 -1.13 -23.02 -50.15
C PRO A 169 -2.60 -22.56 -50.17
N PRO A 170 -2.86 -21.24 -50.24
CA PRO A 170 -4.22 -20.69 -50.28
C PRO A 170 -4.98 -21.07 -51.57
N THR A 171 -6.27 -21.42 -51.43
CA THR A 171 -7.18 -21.57 -52.57
C THR A 171 -7.75 -20.22 -53.04
N ALA A 172 -8.36 -20.18 -54.22
CA ALA A 172 -8.96 -18.95 -54.77
C ALA A 172 -10.13 -18.41 -53.93
N GLU A 173 -10.81 -19.28 -53.19
CA GLU A 173 -11.90 -18.91 -52.26
C GLU A 173 -11.38 -18.22 -51.00
N GLN A 174 -10.17 -18.59 -50.55
CA GLN A 174 -9.58 -18.11 -49.30
C GLN A 174 -8.82 -16.79 -49.46
N VAL A 175 -8.19 -16.61 -50.62
CA VAL A 175 -7.52 -15.36 -51.03
C VAL A 175 -7.91 -15.08 -52.47
N PRO A 176 -8.89 -14.20 -52.75
CA PRO A 176 -9.35 -13.91 -54.12
C PRO A 176 -8.25 -13.35 -55.03
N ASP A 177 -7.31 -12.59 -54.44
CA ASP A 177 -6.21 -11.94 -55.17
C ASP A 177 -5.14 -12.93 -55.65
N ARG A 178 -5.07 -13.13 -56.97
CA ARG A 178 -4.06 -14.02 -57.60
C ARG A 178 -2.62 -13.61 -57.29
N LYS A 179 -2.34 -12.30 -57.27
CA LYS A 179 -0.99 -11.77 -56.97
C LYS A 179 -0.56 -12.12 -55.55
N LEU A 180 -1.49 -12.02 -54.60
CA LEU A 180 -1.23 -12.34 -53.20
C LEU A 180 -1.02 -13.85 -53.00
N ARG A 181 -1.85 -14.70 -53.63
CA ARG A 181 -1.64 -16.16 -53.64
C ARG A 181 -0.26 -16.55 -54.17
N ALA A 182 0.18 -15.93 -55.27
CA ALA A 182 1.51 -16.18 -55.83
C ALA A 182 2.64 -15.74 -54.89
N LYS A 183 2.48 -14.60 -54.19
CA LYS A 183 3.43 -14.12 -53.18
C LYS A 183 3.55 -15.11 -52.02
N ILE A 184 2.42 -15.60 -51.51
CA ILE A 184 2.36 -16.58 -50.43
C ILE A 184 3.03 -17.90 -50.85
N ALA A 185 2.67 -18.45 -52.02
CA ALA A 185 3.26 -19.69 -52.51
C ALA A 185 4.78 -19.60 -52.72
N ARG A 186 5.28 -18.46 -53.21
CA ARG A 186 6.73 -18.21 -53.33
C ARG A 186 7.43 -18.16 -51.98
N ALA A 187 6.82 -17.52 -50.98
CA ALA A 187 7.37 -17.46 -49.63
C ALA A 187 7.44 -18.87 -49.00
N MET A 188 6.40 -19.69 -49.19
CA MET A 188 6.40 -21.10 -48.75
C MET A 188 7.52 -21.92 -49.41
N MET A 189 7.72 -21.76 -50.73
CA MET A 189 8.81 -22.44 -51.44
C MET A 189 10.20 -21.96 -51.00
N ALA A 190 10.36 -20.67 -50.66
CA ALA A 190 11.64 -20.14 -50.20
C ALA A 190 12.04 -20.77 -48.85
N GLN A 191 11.12 -20.88 -47.90
CA GLN A 191 11.41 -21.48 -46.59
C GLN A 191 11.77 -22.96 -46.67
N SER A 192 11.16 -23.72 -47.60
CA SER A 192 11.52 -25.13 -47.80
C SER A 192 12.96 -25.33 -48.30
N LYS A 193 13.59 -24.33 -48.92
CA LYS A 193 14.97 -24.41 -49.41
C LYS A 193 16.01 -24.24 -48.31
N ASP A 194 15.68 -23.56 -47.21
CA ASP A 194 16.60 -23.34 -46.10
C ASP A 194 16.69 -24.54 -45.14
N GLY A 195 15.77 -25.50 -45.23
CA GLY A 195 15.70 -26.67 -44.35
C GLY A 195 16.55 -27.88 -44.77
N SER A 196 17.14 -27.91 -45.97
CA SER A 196 17.89 -29.06 -46.49
C SER A 196 19.41 -28.83 -46.47
N LYS A 197 19.99 -28.55 -45.30
CA LYS A 197 21.44 -28.73 -45.11
C LYS A 197 21.67 -30.15 -44.57
N PHE A 198 21.71 -31.11 -45.48
CA PHE A 198 22.21 -32.44 -45.15
C PHE A 198 23.73 -32.33 -45.03
N TYR A 199 24.25 -32.46 -43.81
CA TYR A 199 25.66 -32.76 -43.62
C TYR A 199 25.83 -34.24 -43.94
N ASN A 200 26.41 -34.55 -45.10
CA ASN A 200 26.83 -35.92 -45.39
C ASN A 200 28.00 -36.25 -44.44
N GLU A 201 27.82 -37.29 -43.61
CA GLU A 201 28.89 -37.94 -42.83
C GLU A 201 29.87 -38.70 -43.74
#